data_AF-A0A382WJF7-F1
#
_entry.id   AF-A0A382WJF7-F1
#
_cell.length_a   1.000
_cell.length_b   1.000
_cell.length_c   1.000
_cell.angle_alpha   90.00
_cell.angle_beta   90.00
_cell.angle_gamma   90.00
#
_symmetry.space_group_name_H-M   'P 1'
#
loop_
_entity.id
_entity.type
_entity.pdbx_description
1 polymer ?
#
loop_
_entity_poly.entity_id
_entity_poly.type
_entity_poly.pdbx_seq_one_letter_code
_entity_poly.pdbx_strand_id
1 'polypeptide(L)'
;FIRIKVASPQEIYAWSFGEVIKPETINYRSFKPERDGLFCERIFGPVKDWECHCGKFKRIRFRGHVCDRCGVEVTLSKVRRERMGHIELAVPICHIWFFKTLPSQLGYLVGMSLRDLEKVIYYASYVVVDPGKQDVEFLDLLDEDEYYDLRVKSREEGDEIFRAEIGAEAIRSLLKLLDSPERKVADRNSDGNGLHRLASWLRVEIATETSQHRKKKKLKRLKVVDALHKSGDTSGTKNLPEWMIMDVIPVIPPDLRPLVPLDGGRFATSDLNDLYR
;
A
#
# COMPACT_ATOMS: atom_id res chain seq x y z
N PHE A 1 -25.47 7.13 6.75
CA PHE A 1 -24.70 5.90 7.02
C PHE A 1 -23.23 6.18 6.70
N ILE A 2 -22.29 5.72 7.54
CA ILE A 2 -20.84 5.85 7.32
C ILE A 2 -20.32 4.47 6.89
N ARG A 3 -19.42 4.42 5.90
CA ARG A 3 -18.81 3.19 5.38
C ARG A 3 -17.30 3.31 5.40
N ILE A 4 -16.60 2.21 5.67
CA ILE A 4 -15.14 2.12 5.62
C ILE A 4 -14.72 1.03 4.60
N LYS A 5 -13.65 1.30 3.87
CA LYS A 5 -13.13 0.47 2.77
C LYS A 5 -11.59 0.59 2.74
N VAL A 6 -10.91 -0.42 2.22
CA VAL A 6 -9.47 -0.33 1.91
C VAL A 6 -9.29 0.54 0.66
N ALA A 7 -8.44 1.56 0.76
CA ALA A 7 -8.17 2.46 -0.36
C ALA A 7 -7.34 1.75 -1.42
N SER A 8 -7.79 1.79 -2.67
CA SER A 8 -6.99 1.42 -3.82
C SER A 8 -5.95 2.50 -4.15
N PRO A 9 -4.83 2.15 -4.82
CA PRO A 9 -3.88 3.15 -5.30
C PRO A 9 -4.53 4.25 -6.14
N GLN A 10 -5.50 3.90 -7.00
CA GLN A 10 -6.24 4.85 -7.83
C GLN A 10 -7.09 5.83 -6.99
N GLU A 11 -7.72 5.35 -5.91
CA GLU A 11 -8.45 6.21 -4.98
C GLU A 11 -7.50 7.19 -4.26
N ILE A 12 -6.30 6.74 -3.88
CA ILE A 12 -5.29 7.60 -3.25
C ILE A 12 -4.82 8.69 -4.23
N TYR A 13 -4.57 8.35 -5.50
CA TYR A 13 -4.27 9.34 -6.54
C TYR A 13 -5.40 10.34 -6.73
N ALA A 14 -6.66 9.88 -6.70
CA ALA A 14 -7.83 10.75 -6.86
C ALA A 14 -8.01 11.76 -5.70
N TRP A 15 -7.58 11.42 -4.48
CA TRP A 15 -7.59 12.34 -3.34
C TRP A 15 -6.46 13.36 -3.39
N SER A 16 -5.41 13.06 -4.15
CA SER A 16 -4.20 13.85 -4.15
C SER A 16 -4.27 15.04 -5.11
N PHE A 17 -3.75 16.18 -4.65
CA PHE A 17 -3.58 17.38 -5.47
C PHE A 17 -2.17 17.50 -6.06
N GLY A 18 -1.29 16.55 -5.74
CA GLY A 18 0.07 16.51 -6.28
C GLY A 18 1.00 15.62 -5.47
N GLU A 19 2.07 15.21 -6.13
CA GLU A 19 3.13 14.40 -5.56
C GLU A 19 4.12 15.26 -4.75
N VAL A 20 4.50 14.77 -3.57
CA VAL A 20 5.58 15.33 -2.76
C VAL A 20 6.86 14.57 -3.09
N ILE A 21 7.80 15.26 -3.74
CA ILE A 21 9.07 14.67 -4.20
C ILE A 21 10.19 14.99 -3.20
N LYS A 22 10.04 16.12 -2.49
CA LYS A 22 11.08 16.74 -1.69
C LYS A 22 10.77 16.65 -0.20
N PRO A 23 11.73 16.25 0.65
CA PRO A 23 11.52 16.21 2.10
C PRO A 23 11.45 17.61 2.74
N GLU A 24 11.87 18.66 2.02
CA GLU A 24 11.97 19.99 2.58
C GLU A 24 10.59 20.58 2.95
N THR A 25 10.57 21.34 4.04
CA THR A 25 9.34 21.95 4.57
C THR A 25 9.24 23.42 4.16
N ILE A 26 10.03 24.27 4.82
CA ILE A 26 10.09 25.71 4.60
C ILE A 26 11.53 26.16 4.40
N ASN A 27 11.71 27.23 3.65
CA ASN A 27 13.01 27.86 3.48
C ASN A 27 13.44 28.58 4.76
N TYR A 28 14.66 28.31 5.24
CA TYR A 28 15.17 28.86 6.49
C TYR A 28 15.34 30.39 6.51
N ARG A 29 15.50 31.06 5.35
CA ARG A 29 15.65 32.52 5.28
C ARG A 29 14.34 33.24 5.08
N SER A 30 13.52 32.74 4.15
CA SER A 30 12.29 33.42 3.75
C SER A 30 11.04 32.94 4.50
N PHE A 31 11.15 31.84 5.25
CA PHE A 31 10.04 31.14 5.90
C PHE A 31 8.90 30.76 4.96
N LYS A 32 9.15 30.76 3.66
CA LYS A 32 8.20 30.36 2.64
C LYS A 32 8.27 28.84 2.42
N PRO A 33 7.14 28.18 2.13
CA PRO A 33 7.15 26.77 1.78
C PRO A 33 8.02 26.49 0.56
N GLU A 34 8.77 25.39 0.60
CA GLU A 34 9.57 24.93 -0.52
C GLU A 34 8.70 24.32 -1.62
N ARG A 35 9.16 24.41 -2.87
CA ARG A 35 8.44 23.85 -4.02
C ARG A 35 8.58 22.33 -4.01
N ASP A 36 7.47 21.64 -4.26
CA ASP A 36 7.34 20.17 -4.28
C ASP A 36 7.69 19.48 -2.95
N GLY A 37 7.81 20.28 -1.88
CA GLY A 37 8.05 19.82 -0.52
C GLY A 37 6.78 19.56 0.29
N LEU A 38 6.96 19.17 1.56
CA LEU A 38 5.87 18.79 2.46
C LEU A 38 4.86 19.91 2.76
N PHE A 39 5.21 21.18 2.54
CA PHE A 39 4.30 22.32 2.77
C PHE A 39 3.93 23.05 1.47
N CYS A 40 4.26 22.48 0.31
CA CYS A 40 4.17 23.14 -1.00
C CYS A 40 2.79 23.76 -1.26
N GLU A 41 2.77 25.04 -1.60
CA GLU A 41 1.53 25.76 -1.91
C GLU A 41 0.84 25.30 -3.20
N ARG A 42 1.61 24.73 -4.14
CA ARG A 42 1.06 24.18 -5.40
C ARG A 42 0.16 22.97 -5.12
N ILE A 43 0.57 22.12 -4.19
CA ILE A 43 -0.12 20.87 -3.84
C ILE A 43 -1.25 21.17 -2.85
N PHE A 44 -0.91 21.80 -1.72
CA PHE A 44 -1.83 21.94 -0.60
C PHE A 44 -2.67 23.23 -0.64
N GLY A 45 -2.32 24.19 -1.50
CA GLY A 45 -2.99 25.49 -1.60
C GLY A 45 -2.22 26.65 -0.94
N PRO A 46 -2.68 27.90 -1.13
CA PRO A 46 -1.94 29.10 -0.76
C PRO A 46 -1.88 29.31 0.75
N VAL A 47 -0.77 29.88 1.26
CA VAL A 47 -0.64 30.22 2.70
C VAL A 47 -1.53 31.40 3.09
N LYS A 48 -1.78 32.33 2.15
CA LYS A 48 -2.58 33.53 2.37
C LYS A 48 -3.84 33.49 1.51
N ASP A 49 -4.94 34.03 2.03
CA ASP A 49 -6.19 34.09 1.29
C ASP A 49 -6.07 34.95 0.03
N TRP A 50 -6.52 34.40 -1.10
CA TRP A 50 -6.57 35.09 -2.38
C TRP A 50 -5.22 35.66 -2.86
N GLU A 51 -4.10 35.03 -2.47
CA GLU A 51 -2.75 35.42 -2.87
C GLU A 51 -1.94 34.18 -3.27
N CYS A 52 -1.30 34.23 -4.44
CA CYS A 52 -0.36 33.18 -4.85
C CYS A 52 1.01 33.36 -4.19
N HIS A 53 1.80 32.29 -4.08
CA HIS A 53 3.14 32.27 -3.47
C HIS A 53 4.10 33.40 -3.93
N CYS A 54 4.11 33.70 -5.24
CA CYS A 54 4.98 34.73 -5.82
C CYS A 54 4.43 36.15 -5.71
N GLY A 55 3.16 36.32 -5.32
CA GLY A 55 2.49 37.61 -5.23
C GLY A 55 2.10 38.25 -6.57
N LYS A 56 2.24 37.56 -7.72
CA LYS A 56 1.79 38.05 -9.04
C LYS A 56 0.28 38.30 -9.06
N PHE A 57 -0.48 37.32 -8.60
CA PHE A 57 -1.93 37.39 -8.46
C PHE A 57 -2.31 37.58 -6.99
N LYS A 58 -3.07 38.65 -6.73
CA LYS A 58 -3.54 39.07 -5.40
C LYS A 58 -4.98 39.55 -5.48
N ARG A 59 -5.71 39.39 -4.37
CA ARG A 59 -7.11 39.78 -4.15
C ARG A 59 -8.11 38.83 -4.82
N ILE A 60 -9.34 38.89 -4.34
CA ILE A 60 -10.45 38.01 -4.72
C ILE A 60 -10.78 38.00 -6.23
N ARG A 61 -10.40 39.05 -6.98
CA ARG A 61 -10.64 39.16 -8.43
C ARG A 61 -10.03 38.01 -9.24
N PHE A 62 -8.96 37.39 -8.74
CA PHE A 62 -8.29 36.26 -9.41
C PHE A 62 -8.69 34.91 -8.82
N ARG A 63 -9.84 34.81 -8.15
CA ARG A 63 -10.35 33.54 -7.60
C ARG A 63 -10.31 32.43 -8.64
N GLY A 64 -9.69 31.30 -8.29
CA GLY A 64 -9.61 30.10 -9.14
C GLY A 64 -8.56 30.20 -10.26
N HIS A 65 -7.85 31.31 -10.42
CA HIS A 65 -6.75 31.39 -11.36
C HIS A 65 -5.51 30.67 -10.82
N VAL A 66 -4.90 29.83 -11.66
CA VAL A 66 -3.61 29.18 -11.39
C VAL A 66 -2.48 30.07 -11.90
N CYS A 67 -1.50 30.36 -11.07
CA CYS A 67 -0.40 31.24 -11.44
C CYS A 67 0.62 30.57 -12.38
N ASP A 68 0.90 31.15 -13.54
CA ASP A 68 1.89 30.61 -14.51
C ASP A 68 3.32 30.50 -13.94
N ARG A 69 3.68 31.31 -12.93
CA ARG A 69 5.04 31.36 -12.38
C ARG A 69 5.27 30.34 -11.28
N CYS A 70 4.32 30.17 -10.36
CA CYS A 70 4.45 29.31 -9.19
C CYS A 70 3.50 28.11 -9.17
N GLY A 71 2.55 28.02 -10.11
CA GLY A 71 1.56 26.95 -10.18
C GLY A 71 0.52 26.96 -9.05
N VAL A 72 0.52 27.98 -8.20
CA VAL A 72 -0.41 28.06 -7.05
C VAL A 72 -1.74 28.63 -7.51
N GLU A 73 -2.81 27.93 -7.16
CA GLU A 73 -4.18 28.36 -7.37
C GLU A 73 -4.59 29.42 -6.34
N VAL A 74 -5.18 30.52 -6.79
CA VAL A 74 -5.63 31.61 -5.93
C VAL A 74 -6.98 31.24 -5.30
N THR A 75 -6.93 30.70 -4.08
CA THR A 75 -8.10 30.28 -3.28
C THR A 75 -7.95 30.72 -1.82
N LEU A 76 -8.85 30.27 -0.95
CA LEU A 76 -8.76 30.47 0.50
C LEU A 76 -7.69 29.55 1.08
N SER A 77 -6.93 30.02 2.08
CA SER A 77 -5.93 29.22 2.79
C SER A 77 -6.53 28.00 3.50
N LYS A 78 -7.82 28.03 3.87
CA LYS A 78 -8.55 26.92 4.49
C LYS A 78 -8.42 25.59 3.74
N VAL A 79 -8.24 25.62 2.42
CA VAL A 79 -8.06 24.40 1.61
C VAL A 79 -6.82 23.59 2.03
N ARG A 80 -5.83 24.21 2.69
CA ARG A 80 -4.63 23.56 3.22
C ARG A 80 -4.90 22.59 4.37
N ARG A 81 -6.11 22.60 4.93
CA ARG A 81 -6.59 21.61 5.91
C ARG A 81 -7.31 20.43 5.26
N GLU A 82 -7.69 20.55 3.98
CA GLU A 82 -8.54 19.59 3.27
C GLU A 82 -7.77 18.85 2.15
N ARG A 83 -6.86 19.52 1.44
CA ARG A 83 -6.11 18.94 0.32
C ARG A 83 -5.05 17.96 0.79
N MET A 84 -5.07 16.74 0.25
CA MET A 84 -4.04 15.73 0.49
C MET A 84 -2.97 15.77 -0.61
N GLY A 85 -1.77 15.32 -0.26
CA GLY A 85 -0.70 15.01 -1.21
C GLY A 85 -0.54 13.50 -1.33
N HIS A 86 0.37 13.05 -2.17
CA HIS A 86 0.80 11.65 -2.18
C HIS A 86 2.31 11.53 -2.39
N ILE A 87 2.87 10.39 -2.05
CA ILE A 87 4.24 9.98 -2.36
C ILE A 87 4.14 8.67 -3.12
N GLU A 88 4.70 8.63 -4.32
CA GLU A 88 4.84 7.39 -5.10
C GLU A 88 6.02 6.60 -4.55
N LEU A 89 5.80 5.31 -4.27
CA LEU A 89 6.83 4.45 -3.72
C LEU A 89 7.60 3.78 -4.86
N ALA A 90 8.93 3.77 -4.76
CA ALA A 90 9.78 3.09 -5.73
C ALA A 90 9.59 1.56 -5.70
N VAL A 91 9.23 1.01 -4.54
CA VAL A 91 8.98 -0.43 -4.32
C VAL A 91 7.71 -0.55 -3.49
N PRO A 92 6.83 -1.53 -3.78
CA PRO A 92 5.63 -1.77 -2.96
C PRO A 92 5.99 -2.04 -1.49
N ILE A 93 5.20 -1.49 -0.57
CA ILE A 93 5.40 -1.67 0.88
C ILE A 93 4.17 -2.33 1.50
N CYS A 94 4.40 -3.30 2.37
CA CYS A 94 3.32 -3.96 3.10
C CYS A 94 2.74 -3.02 4.18
N HIS A 95 1.42 -2.83 4.19
CA HIS A 95 0.79 -2.00 5.22
C HIS A 95 0.84 -2.69 6.59
N ILE A 96 1.49 -2.04 7.56
CA ILE A 96 1.84 -2.62 8.87
C ILE A 96 0.63 -3.16 9.65
N TRP A 97 -0.55 -2.52 9.56
CA TRP A 97 -1.74 -3.00 10.27
C TRP A 97 -2.25 -4.37 9.78
N PHE A 98 -2.13 -4.70 8.50
CA PHE A 98 -2.56 -6.03 8.01
C PHE A 98 -1.50 -7.10 8.26
N PHE A 99 -0.25 -6.66 8.44
CA PHE A 99 0.92 -7.50 8.68
C PHE A 99 1.11 -7.85 10.16
N LYS A 100 1.38 -6.86 11.02
CA LYS A 100 1.83 -7.03 12.42
C LYS A 100 0.70 -7.13 13.44
N THR A 101 -0.50 -6.63 13.13
CA THR A 101 -1.63 -6.73 14.08
C THR A 101 -1.99 -8.19 14.30
N LEU A 102 -2.10 -8.61 15.56
CA LEU A 102 -2.49 -9.98 15.90
C LEU A 102 -4.03 -10.09 15.98
N PRO A 103 -4.65 -11.04 15.26
CA PRO A 103 -4.02 -11.97 14.33
C PRO A 103 -3.78 -11.36 12.95
N SER A 104 -2.68 -11.75 12.29
CA SER A 104 -2.28 -11.21 10.98
C SER A 104 -3.30 -11.57 9.91
N GLN A 105 -3.89 -10.54 9.28
CA GLN A 105 -4.87 -10.72 8.22
C GLN A 105 -4.19 -11.26 6.96
N LEU A 106 -3.00 -10.74 6.64
CA LEU A 106 -2.18 -11.22 5.52
C LEU A 106 -1.77 -12.68 5.69
N GLY A 107 -1.32 -13.06 6.89
CA GLY A 107 -0.97 -14.46 7.19
C GLY A 107 -2.14 -15.42 6.94
N TYR A 108 -3.36 -15.04 7.34
CA TYR A 108 -4.54 -15.87 7.04
C TYR A 108 -4.89 -15.91 5.56
N LEU A 109 -4.83 -14.78 4.85
CA LEU A 109 -5.14 -14.75 3.42
C LEU A 109 -4.20 -15.67 2.64
N VAL A 110 -2.89 -15.44 2.76
CA VAL A 110 -1.86 -16.22 2.05
C VAL A 110 -1.82 -17.67 2.56
N GLY A 111 -2.00 -17.88 3.86
CA GLY A 111 -1.93 -19.21 4.49
C GLY A 111 -0.61 -19.52 5.18
N MET A 112 0.27 -18.52 5.34
CA MET A 112 1.58 -18.63 5.98
C MET A 112 1.53 -18.26 7.47
N SER A 113 2.55 -18.66 8.23
CA SER A 113 2.73 -18.15 9.60
C SER A 113 3.25 -16.70 9.58
N LEU A 114 3.07 -15.97 10.68
CA LEU A 114 3.60 -14.60 10.80
C LEU A 114 5.13 -14.57 10.67
N ARG A 115 5.82 -15.59 11.20
CA ARG A 115 7.29 -15.69 11.14
C ARG A 115 7.78 -15.89 9.71
N ASP A 116 7.09 -16.75 8.96
CA ASP A 116 7.43 -17.01 7.56
C ASP A 116 7.18 -15.76 6.71
N LEU A 117 6.07 -15.06 6.96
CA LEU A 117 5.75 -13.80 6.30
C LEU A 117 6.79 -12.70 6.63
N GLU A 118 7.28 -12.65 7.87
CA GLU A 118 8.37 -11.75 8.29
C GLU A 118 9.67 -12.04 7.54
N LYS A 119 10.04 -13.32 7.38
CA LYS A 119 11.23 -13.71 6.63
C LYS A 119 11.18 -13.19 5.19
N VAL A 120 10.03 -13.35 4.52
CA VAL A 120 9.87 -12.87 3.13
C VAL A 120 9.89 -11.35 3.06
N ILE A 121 9.13 -10.66 3.92
CA ILE A 121 9.01 -9.19 3.89
C ILE A 121 10.33 -8.50 4.25
N TYR A 122 11.12 -9.06 5.17
CA TYR A 122 12.41 -8.51 5.59
C TYR A 122 13.59 -9.01 4.75
N TYR A 123 13.33 -9.57 3.56
CA TYR A 123 14.36 -10.02 2.63
C TYR A 123 15.30 -11.10 3.19
N ALA A 124 14.82 -11.95 4.10
CA ALA A 124 15.61 -13.05 4.66
C ALA A 124 15.45 -14.36 3.88
N SER A 125 14.27 -14.63 3.29
CA SER A 125 14.01 -15.84 2.51
C SER A 125 13.15 -15.51 1.29
N TYR A 126 13.38 -16.24 0.20
CA TYR A 126 12.51 -16.22 -0.98
C TYR A 126 11.28 -17.09 -0.75
N VAL A 127 10.17 -16.76 -1.40
CA VAL A 127 8.97 -17.59 -1.43
C VAL A 127 8.69 -18.03 -2.86
N VAL A 128 8.41 -19.33 -3.03
CA VAL A 128 8.06 -19.91 -4.33
C VAL A 128 6.67 -19.46 -4.74
N VAL A 129 6.59 -18.72 -5.84
CA VAL A 129 5.36 -18.24 -6.47
C VAL A 129 4.89 -19.21 -7.54
N ASP A 130 5.82 -19.76 -8.32
CA ASP A 130 5.56 -20.84 -9.28
C ASP A 130 6.68 -21.88 -9.22
N PRO A 131 6.40 -23.14 -8.86
CA PRO A 131 7.42 -24.18 -8.75
C PRO A 131 7.95 -24.68 -10.11
N GLY A 132 7.23 -24.45 -11.21
CA GLY A 132 7.64 -24.96 -12.53
C GLY A 132 7.80 -26.48 -12.55
N LYS A 133 8.97 -26.96 -12.97
CA LYS A 133 9.36 -28.38 -12.98
C LYS A 133 10.26 -28.78 -11.81
N GLN A 134 10.60 -27.84 -10.94
CA GLN A 134 11.50 -28.08 -9.81
C GLN A 134 10.79 -28.86 -8.69
N ASP A 135 11.56 -29.60 -7.89
CA ASP A 135 11.07 -30.36 -6.71
C ASP A 135 10.81 -29.44 -5.50
N VAL A 136 9.99 -28.39 -5.69
CA VAL A 136 9.54 -27.47 -4.64
C VAL A 136 8.04 -27.22 -4.76
N GLU A 137 7.40 -26.85 -3.67
CA GLU A 137 5.97 -26.56 -3.64
C GLU A 137 5.67 -25.05 -3.62
N PHE A 138 4.45 -24.70 -4.00
CA PHE A 138 3.94 -23.33 -3.87
C PHE A 138 3.92 -22.90 -2.38
N LEU A 139 4.42 -21.70 -2.07
CA LEU A 139 4.64 -21.15 -0.73
C LEU A 139 5.82 -21.73 0.05
N ASP A 140 6.62 -22.61 -0.53
CA ASP A 140 7.87 -23.02 0.11
C ASP A 140 8.80 -21.82 0.25
N LEU A 141 9.52 -21.81 1.37
CA LEU A 141 10.55 -20.82 1.65
C LEU A 141 11.90 -21.38 1.24
N LEU A 142 12.66 -20.57 0.52
CA LEU A 142 14.01 -20.89 0.09
C LEU A 142 14.98 -19.88 0.70
N ASP A 143 16.08 -20.38 1.24
CA ASP A 143 17.20 -19.52 1.60
C ASP A 143 17.95 -19.05 0.33
N GLU A 144 18.86 -18.09 0.48
CA GLU A 144 19.53 -17.46 -0.67
C GLU A 144 20.33 -18.47 -1.52
N ASP A 145 21.06 -19.37 -0.85
CA ASP A 145 21.84 -20.42 -1.51
C ASP A 145 20.93 -21.42 -2.25
N GLU A 146 19.85 -21.87 -1.60
CA GLU A 146 18.88 -22.80 -2.19
C GLU A 146 18.20 -22.20 -3.42
N TYR A 147 17.80 -20.92 -3.33
CA TYR A 147 17.24 -20.20 -4.46
C TYR A 147 18.23 -20.12 -5.63
N TYR A 148 19.51 -19.83 -5.36
CA TYR A 148 20.53 -19.74 -6.39
C TYR A 148 20.74 -21.09 -7.08
N ASP A 149 20.87 -22.17 -6.31
CA ASP A 149 21.05 -23.53 -6.82
C ASP A 149 19.86 -23.97 -7.69
N LEU A 150 18.63 -23.73 -7.23
CA LEU A 150 17.42 -24.04 -7.99
C LEU A 150 17.32 -23.19 -9.27
N ARG A 151 17.75 -21.93 -9.23
CA ARG A 151 17.76 -21.05 -10.41
C ARG A 151 18.80 -21.49 -11.44
N VAL A 152 19.93 -22.05 -11.01
CA VAL A 152 20.93 -22.62 -11.91
C VAL A 152 20.39 -23.90 -12.54
N LYS A 153 19.83 -24.82 -11.73
CA LYS A 153 19.20 -26.05 -12.21
C LYS A 153 18.06 -25.78 -13.20
N SER A 154 17.19 -24.82 -12.90
CA SER A 154 16.08 -24.47 -13.78
C SER A 154 16.57 -23.98 -15.13
N ARG A 155 17.68 -23.24 -15.18
CA ARG A 155 18.30 -22.80 -16.46
C ARG A 155 18.91 -23.97 -17.24
N GLU A 156 19.55 -24.91 -16.58
CA GLU A 156 20.14 -26.10 -17.22
C GLU A 156 19.06 -27.01 -17.81
N GLU A 157 17.93 -27.14 -17.12
CA GLU A 157 16.77 -27.93 -17.55
C GLU A 157 15.85 -27.20 -18.55
N GLY A 158 16.14 -25.93 -18.84
CA GLY A 158 15.31 -25.07 -19.69
C GLY A 158 13.92 -24.79 -19.11
N ASP A 159 13.80 -24.78 -17.78
CA ASP A 159 12.59 -24.40 -17.06
C ASP A 159 12.56 -22.89 -16.79
N GLU A 160 11.87 -22.17 -17.68
CA GLU A 160 11.62 -20.73 -17.54
C GLU A 160 10.41 -20.42 -16.63
N ILE A 161 9.69 -21.44 -16.15
CA ILE A 161 8.46 -21.26 -15.37
C ILE A 161 8.79 -21.03 -13.90
N PHE A 162 9.85 -21.64 -13.38
CA PHE A 162 10.25 -21.50 -11.97
C PHE A 162 10.42 -20.03 -11.58
N ARG A 163 9.67 -19.60 -10.56
CA ARG A 163 9.65 -18.24 -10.05
C ARG A 163 9.54 -18.24 -8.53
N ALA A 164 10.57 -17.72 -7.88
CA ALA A 164 10.53 -17.35 -6.47
C ALA A 164 10.83 -15.85 -6.33
N GLU A 165 10.13 -15.22 -5.39
CA GLU A 165 10.18 -13.77 -5.16
C GLU A 165 10.48 -13.47 -3.69
N ILE A 166 10.87 -12.24 -3.41
CA ILE A 166 11.17 -11.77 -2.06
C ILE A 166 10.57 -10.39 -1.81
N GLY A 167 10.43 -10.00 -0.54
CA GLY A 167 9.91 -8.70 -0.13
C GLY A 167 8.39 -8.59 -0.22
N ALA A 168 7.88 -7.36 -0.15
CA ALA A 168 6.45 -7.10 -0.21
C ALA A 168 5.85 -7.32 -1.62
N GLU A 169 6.67 -7.26 -2.67
CA GLU A 169 6.26 -7.62 -4.03
C GLU A 169 5.85 -9.08 -4.13
N ALA A 170 6.61 -9.98 -3.52
CA ALA A 170 6.27 -11.40 -3.45
C ALA A 170 4.89 -11.64 -2.81
N ILE A 171 4.63 -10.98 -1.68
CA ILE A 171 3.34 -11.07 -1.01
C ILE A 171 2.22 -10.53 -1.91
N ARG A 172 2.46 -9.44 -2.64
CA ARG A 172 1.49 -8.92 -3.62
C ARG A 172 1.18 -9.92 -4.72
N SER A 173 2.19 -10.58 -5.28
CA SER A 173 2.02 -11.63 -6.29
C SER A 173 1.20 -12.80 -5.73
N LEU A 174 1.51 -13.27 -4.52
CA LEU A 174 0.76 -14.33 -3.85
C LEU A 174 -0.71 -13.94 -3.59
N LEU A 175 -0.95 -12.67 -3.20
CA LEU A 175 -2.30 -12.15 -2.99
C LEU A 175 -3.11 -12.10 -4.29
N LYS A 176 -2.49 -11.78 -5.42
CA LYS A 176 -3.12 -11.82 -6.75
C LYS A 176 -3.46 -13.24 -7.19
N LEU A 177 -2.68 -14.22 -6.76
CA LEU A 177 -2.86 -15.65 -7.08
C LEU A 177 -3.74 -16.41 -6.07
N LEU A 178 -4.42 -15.71 -5.15
CA LEU A 178 -5.26 -16.37 -4.15
C LEU A 178 -6.38 -17.17 -4.80
N ASP A 179 -6.34 -18.49 -4.59
CA ASP A 179 -7.30 -19.43 -5.16
C ASP A 179 -7.33 -20.74 -4.36
N SER A 180 -8.20 -21.67 -4.75
CA SER A 180 -8.21 -23.04 -4.24
C SER A 180 -6.85 -23.72 -4.52
N PRO A 181 -6.26 -24.44 -3.55
CA PRO A 181 -4.94 -25.07 -3.70
C PRO A 181 -4.84 -26.05 -4.88
N GLU A 182 -5.94 -26.72 -5.22
CA GLU A 182 -6.02 -27.73 -6.29
C GLU A 182 -5.81 -27.16 -7.71
N ARG A 183 -5.96 -25.84 -7.89
CA ARG A 183 -5.83 -25.21 -9.21
C ARG A 183 -4.35 -24.95 -9.52
N LYS A 184 -3.96 -25.24 -10.76
CA LYS A 184 -2.64 -24.93 -11.31
C LYS A 184 -2.34 -23.45 -11.17
N VAL A 185 -1.10 -23.13 -10.79
CA VAL A 185 -0.65 -21.75 -10.52
C VAL A 185 -0.95 -20.81 -11.69
N ALA A 186 -0.67 -21.23 -12.92
CA ALA A 186 -0.94 -20.46 -14.14
C ALA A 186 -2.41 -20.02 -14.31
N ASP A 187 -3.37 -20.83 -13.82
CA ASP A 187 -4.79 -20.55 -13.98
C ASP A 187 -5.40 -19.82 -12.77
N ARG A 188 -4.63 -19.62 -11.69
CA ARG A 188 -5.15 -19.07 -10.43
C ARG A 188 -5.64 -17.65 -10.60
N ASN A 189 -6.85 -17.41 -10.09
CA ASN A 189 -7.54 -16.11 -10.08
C ASN A 189 -7.62 -15.37 -11.43
N SER A 190 -7.38 -16.06 -12.55
CA SER A 190 -7.51 -15.52 -13.93
C SER A 190 -8.92 -14.99 -14.24
N ASP A 191 -9.93 -15.55 -13.58
CA ASP A 191 -11.35 -15.18 -13.68
C ASP A 191 -11.80 -14.13 -12.64
N GLY A 192 -10.90 -13.71 -11.75
CA GLY A 192 -11.22 -12.81 -10.62
C GLY A 192 -12.08 -13.44 -9.52
N ASN A 193 -12.35 -14.75 -9.58
CA ASN A 193 -13.20 -15.45 -8.61
C ASN A 193 -12.40 -16.31 -7.61
N GLY A 194 -11.08 -16.13 -7.53
CA GLY A 194 -10.21 -16.95 -6.69
C GLY A 194 -10.59 -16.92 -5.20
N LEU A 195 -10.96 -15.75 -4.65
CA LEU A 195 -11.44 -15.62 -3.27
C LEU A 195 -12.72 -16.44 -2.99
N HIS A 196 -13.67 -16.46 -3.92
CA HIS A 196 -14.90 -17.23 -3.78
C HIS A 196 -14.60 -18.72 -3.73
N ARG A 197 -13.72 -19.19 -4.62
CA ARG A 197 -13.30 -20.59 -4.71
C ARG A 197 -12.51 -21.02 -3.49
N LEU A 198 -11.60 -20.19 -3.00
CA LEU A 198 -10.89 -20.41 -1.73
C LEU A 198 -11.85 -20.52 -0.55
N ALA A 199 -12.86 -19.65 -0.46
CA ALA A 199 -13.86 -19.71 0.62
C ALA A 199 -14.68 -21.02 0.56
N SER A 200 -15.10 -21.43 -0.63
CA SER A 200 -15.86 -22.68 -0.84
C SER A 200 -15.01 -23.91 -0.51
N TRP A 201 -13.76 -23.95 -0.94
CA TRP A 201 -12.80 -25.01 -0.59
C TRP A 201 -12.60 -25.11 0.93
N LEU A 202 -12.38 -23.97 1.61
CA LEU A 202 -12.23 -23.93 3.07
C LEU A 202 -13.46 -24.47 3.82
N ARG A 203 -14.68 -24.25 3.30
CA ARG A 203 -15.91 -24.77 3.93
C ARG A 203 -15.96 -26.31 3.88
N VAL A 204 -15.62 -26.90 2.74
CA VAL A 204 -15.55 -28.37 2.58
C VAL A 204 -14.50 -28.94 3.52
N GLU A 205 -13.30 -28.35 3.51
CA GLU A 205 -12.19 -28.76 4.37
C GLU A 205 -12.50 -28.68 5.87
N ILE A 206 -13.27 -27.68 6.31
CA ILE A 206 -13.69 -27.55 7.71
C ILE A 206 -14.71 -28.65 8.11
N ALA A 207 -15.52 -29.10 7.15
CA ALA A 207 -16.51 -30.16 7.39
C ALA A 207 -15.85 -31.54 7.49
N THR A 208 -14.82 -31.80 6.68
CA THR A 208 -14.06 -33.07 6.67
C THR A 208 -12.98 -33.13 7.76
N GLU A 209 -12.47 -31.98 8.22
CA GLU A 209 -11.40 -31.93 9.22
C GLU A 209 -11.84 -32.49 10.59
N THR A 210 -11.15 -33.54 11.04
CA THR A 210 -11.40 -34.20 12.32
C THR A 210 -10.67 -33.54 13.49
N SER A 211 -9.51 -32.90 13.23
CA SER A 211 -8.72 -32.24 14.28
C SER A 211 -9.32 -30.90 14.69
N GLN A 212 -9.70 -30.78 15.97
CA GLN A 212 -10.25 -29.53 16.53
C GLN A 212 -9.32 -28.33 16.36
N HIS A 213 -8.00 -28.53 16.51
CA HIS A 213 -7.01 -27.47 16.36
C HIS A 213 -6.92 -26.98 14.91
N ARG A 214 -6.79 -27.91 13.94
CA ARG A 214 -6.72 -27.58 12.51
C ARG A 214 -8.02 -26.94 12.02
N LYS A 215 -9.17 -27.45 12.47
CA LYS A 215 -10.49 -26.90 12.19
C LYS A 215 -10.62 -25.46 12.67
N LYS A 216 -10.17 -25.14 13.90
CA LYS A 216 -10.15 -23.77 14.43
C LYS A 216 -9.27 -22.83 13.61
N LYS A 217 -8.10 -23.29 13.13
CA LYS A 217 -7.21 -22.50 12.25
C LYS A 217 -7.87 -22.21 10.90
N LYS A 218 -8.44 -23.24 10.25
CA LYS A 218 -9.18 -23.10 8.98
C LYS A 218 -10.40 -22.18 9.12
N LEU A 219 -11.13 -22.25 10.24
CA LEU A 219 -12.28 -21.37 10.51
C LEU A 219 -11.88 -19.90 10.65
N LYS A 220 -10.77 -19.60 11.35
CA LYS A 220 -10.23 -18.24 11.42
C LYS A 220 -9.82 -17.73 10.04
N ARG A 221 -9.19 -18.56 9.22
CA ARG A 221 -8.84 -18.24 7.83
C ARG A 221 -10.08 -17.94 6.98
N LEU A 222 -11.09 -18.82 7.04
CA LEU A 222 -12.36 -18.63 6.31
C LEU A 222 -13.04 -17.32 6.70
N LYS A 223 -13.02 -16.93 7.98
CA LYS A 223 -13.62 -15.67 8.43
C LYS A 223 -13.02 -14.45 7.70
N VAL A 224 -11.70 -14.42 7.49
CA VAL A 224 -11.02 -13.33 6.79
C VAL A 224 -11.32 -13.35 5.30
N VAL A 225 -11.20 -14.52 4.66
CA VAL A 225 -11.48 -14.70 3.24
C VAL A 225 -12.93 -14.34 2.90
N ASP A 226 -13.89 -14.79 3.70
CA ASP A 226 -15.32 -14.53 3.50
C ASP A 226 -15.67 -13.05 3.73
N ALA A 227 -15.06 -12.42 4.74
CA ALA A 227 -15.23 -10.98 4.98
C ALA A 227 -14.72 -10.14 3.80
N LEU A 228 -13.59 -10.52 3.20
CA LEU A 228 -13.06 -9.84 2.03
C LEU A 228 -13.90 -10.10 0.78
N HIS A 229 -14.31 -11.35 0.55
CA HIS A 229 -15.16 -11.71 -0.59
C HIS A 229 -16.53 -11.00 -0.60
N LYS A 230 -17.10 -10.80 0.59
CA LYS A 230 -18.36 -10.10 0.83
C LYS A 230 -18.19 -8.59 1.04
N SER A 231 -16.96 -8.09 1.07
CA SER A 231 -16.74 -6.66 1.19
C SER A 231 -17.17 -6.00 -0.12
N GLY A 232 -18.33 -5.36 -0.13
CA GLY A 232 -18.89 -4.68 -1.32
C GLY A 232 -19.88 -5.52 -2.13
N ASP A 233 -20.93 -4.85 -2.63
CA ASP A 233 -22.06 -5.48 -3.34
C ASP A 233 -21.82 -5.66 -4.85
N THR A 234 -20.79 -5.00 -5.41
CA THR A 234 -20.47 -4.99 -6.86
C THR A 234 -18.97 -5.10 -7.09
N SER A 235 -18.55 -5.67 -8.23
CA SER A 235 -17.13 -5.91 -8.58
C SER A 235 -16.23 -4.67 -8.44
N GLY A 236 -16.73 -3.45 -8.72
CA GLY A 236 -15.99 -2.19 -8.54
C GLY A 236 -15.94 -1.64 -7.11
N THR A 237 -16.72 -2.19 -6.18
CA THR A 237 -16.72 -1.77 -4.76
C THR A 237 -16.05 -2.79 -3.84
N LYS A 238 -15.62 -3.94 -4.38
CA LYS A 238 -14.97 -4.98 -3.58
C LYS A 238 -13.55 -4.63 -3.19
N ASN A 239 -13.16 -4.97 -1.96
CA ASN A 239 -11.76 -4.87 -1.57
C ASN A 239 -10.97 -5.98 -2.26
N LEU A 240 -9.90 -5.58 -2.94
CA LEU A 240 -8.94 -6.52 -3.47
C LEU A 240 -7.85 -6.80 -2.42
N PRO A 241 -7.44 -8.07 -2.22
CA PRO A 241 -6.41 -8.43 -1.24
C PRO A 241 -5.11 -7.67 -1.43
N GLU A 242 -4.69 -7.46 -2.68
CA GLU A 242 -3.44 -6.81 -3.04
C GLU A 242 -3.39 -5.32 -2.64
N TRP A 243 -4.51 -4.67 -2.34
CA TRP A 243 -4.52 -3.29 -1.82
C TRP A 243 -3.95 -3.17 -0.40
N MET A 244 -3.73 -4.29 0.29
CA MET A 244 -2.98 -4.31 1.55
C MET A 244 -1.46 -4.05 1.34
N ILE A 245 -0.99 -4.11 0.09
CA ILE A 245 0.35 -3.72 -0.32
C ILE A 245 0.25 -2.37 -1.04
N MET A 246 0.92 -1.37 -0.50
CA MET A 246 0.83 0.02 -0.96
C MET A 246 1.89 0.30 -2.01
N ASP A 247 1.47 0.89 -3.13
CA ASP A 247 2.35 1.52 -4.13
C ASP A 247 2.48 3.03 -3.91
N VAL A 248 1.54 3.61 -3.17
CA VAL A 248 1.42 5.05 -2.97
C VAL A 248 0.96 5.33 -1.55
N ILE A 249 1.55 6.34 -0.91
CA ILE A 249 1.20 6.77 0.45
C ILE A 249 0.57 8.16 0.39
N PRO A 250 -0.62 8.37 0.97
CA PRO A 250 -1.21 9.70 1.09
C PRO A 250 -0.44 10.55 2.12
N VAL A 251 -0.24 11.82 1.79
CA VAL A 251 0.34 12.82 2.67
C VAL A 251 -0.76 13.66 3.28
N ILE A 252 -0.79 13.70 4.61
CA ILE A 252 -1.78 14.45 5.38
C ILE A 252 -1.61 15.96 5.12
N PRO A 253 -2.72 16.73 5.06
CA PRO A 253 -2.69 18.18 4.89
C PRO A 253 -1.78 18.90 5.91
N PRO A 254 -1.01 19.92 5.50
CA PRO A 254 -0.02 20.59 6.35
C PRO A 254 -0.61 21.27 7.59
N ASP A 255 -1.85 21.76 7.51
CA ASP A 255 -2.49 22.43 8.66
C ASP A 255 -2.87 21.45 9.78
N LEU A 256 -2.89 20.14 9.50
CA LEU A 256 -3.04 19.08 10.52
C LEU A 256 -1.69 18.67 11.12
N ARG A 257 -0.57 19.12 10.55
CA ARG A 257 0.80 18.90 11.01
C ARG A 257 1.62 20.20 10.99
N PRO A 258 1.16 21.25 11.69
CA PRO A 258 1.69 22.61 11.52
C PRO A 258 3.15 22.74 11.99
N LEU A 259 3.87 23.66 11.35
CA LEU A 259 5.13 24.21 11.83
C LEU A 259 4.83 25.59 12.44
N VAL A 260 4.94 25.69 13.77
CA VAL A 260 4.59 26.92 14.48
C VAL A 260 5.87 27.68 14.83
N PRO A 261 6.03 28.94 14.39
CA PRO A 261 7.15 29.77 14.82
C PRO A 261 7.02 30.08 16.31
N LEU A 262 8.14 29.95 17.03
CA LEU A 262 8.29 30.31 18.43
C LEU A 262 9.20 31.54 18.54
N ASP A 263 9.18 32.17 19.71
CA ASP A 263 10.07 33.29 20.04
C ASP A 263 11.54 32.89 19.89
N GLY A 264 12.36 33.82 19.39
CA GLY A 264 13.79 33.60 19.16
C GLY A 264 14.12 32.80 17.89
N GLY A 265 13.21 32.73 16.92
CA GLY A 265 13.46 32.13 15.61
C GLY A 265 13.46 30.58 15.60
N ARG A 266 12.90 29.97 16.65
CA ARG A 266 12.72 28.52 16.74
C ARG A 266 11.39 28.12 16.10
N PHE A 267 11.27 26.85 15.75
CA PHE A 267 10.02 26.27 15.24
C PHE A 267 9.64 25.06 16.07
N ALA A 268 8.37 24.98 16.47
CA ALA A 268 7.77 23.74 16.92
C ALA A 268 7.32 22.95 15.69
N THR A 269 7.73 21.69 15.60
CA THR A 269 7.33 20.76 14.54
C THR A 269 6.50 19.63 15.14
N SER A 270 5.53 19.13 14.38
CA SER A 270 4.87 17.86 14.68
C SER A 270 5.79 16.69 14.32
N ASP A 271 5.81 15.64 15.15
CA ASP A 271 6.55 14.39 14.91
C ASP A 271 6.24 13.78 13.54
N LEU A 272 5.03 14.00 13.01
CA LEU A 272 4.63 13.53 11.68
C LEU A 272 5.51 14.12 10.57
N ASN A 273 5.95 15.37 10.70
CA ASN A 273 6.81 15.98 9.69
C ASN A 273 8.20 15.34 9.69
N ASP A 274 8.69 14.87 10.84
CA ASP A 274 9.95 14.14 10.93
C ASP A 274 9.83 12.71 10.39
N LEU A 275 8.67 12.06 10.52
CA LEU A 275 8.41 10.75 9.91
C LEU A 275 8.19 10.81 8.39
N TYR A 276 7.66 11.92 7.86
CA TYR A 276 7.50 12.12 6.43
C TYR A 276 8.81 12.48 5.71
N ARG A 277 9.78 13.03 6.44
CA ARG A 277 11.10 13.39 5.92
C ARG A 277 12.01 12.18 5.86
#